data_AF-A0A068Y4I4-F1
#
_entry.id   AF-A0A068Y4I4-F1
#
_cell.length_a   1.000
_cell.length_b   1.000
_cell.length_c   1.000
_cell.angle_alpha   90.00
_cell.angle_beta   90.00
_cell.angle_gamma   90.00
#
_symmetry.space_group_name_H-M   'P 1'
#
loop_
_entity.id
_entity.type
_entity.pdbx_description
1 polymer ?
#
loop_
_entity_poly.entity_id
_entity_poly.type
_entity_poly.pdbx_seq_one_letter_code
_entity_poly.pdbx_strand_id
1 'polypeptide(L)'
;MASRYGARPVGSDGSDFQHRERIAEPYNQSSLFKKRLRTALALHIALWILVAIKILPEILFRFGFVSRTFMRKHPLPLNELWEYAWCFGSIIPVLFGYLSVTKNKVYLIRFSLVGTIAFGFVPIIMGCFLRAYELMDYYYTKSSRHDFFNFPFVVIIYIFFSVCIQVHCFTLYFSWKLMTIWSRLSKKTA
;
A
#
# COMPACT_ATOMS: atom_id res chain seq x y z
N MET A 1 43.55 -5.51 -12.96
CA MET A 1 44.34 -4.75 -11.96
C MET A 1 43.63 -3.43 -11.71
N ALA A 2 42.86 -3.33 -10.62
CA ALA A 2 42.29 -2.06 -10.17
C ALA A 2 43.41 -1.27 -9.48
N SER A 3 43.75 -0.09 -10.00
CA SER A 3 44.76 0.76 -9.37
C SER A 3 44.24 1.23 -8.01
N ARG A 4 45.05 1.02 -6.96
CA ARG A 4 44.80 1.50 -5.58
C ARG A 4 44.82 3.03 -5.44
N TYR A 5 44.98 3.76 -6.54
CA TYR A 5 45.15 5.21 -6.61
C TYR A 5 44.22 5.81 -7.67
N GLY A 6 42.91 5.68 -7.47
CA GLY A 6 41.95 6.53 -8.19
C GLY A 6 42.19 8.01 -7.82
N ALA A 7 42.12 8.90 -8.81
CA ALA A 7 42.35 10.33 -8.63
C ALA A 7 41.49 10.88 -7.46
N ARG A 8 42.15 11.31 -6.38
CA ARG A 8 41.46 11.96 -5.26
C ARG A 8 41.11 13.39 -5.67
N PRO A 9 39.91 13.90 -5.32
CA PRO A 9 39.57 15.30 -5.54
C PRO A 9 40.67 16.19 -4.95
N VAL A 10 41.13 17.20 -5.71
CA VAL A 10 42.17 18.14 -5.28
C VAL A 10 41.74 18.77 -3.95
N GLY A 11 42.54 18.61 -2.90
CA GLY A 11 42.25 19.10 -1.54
C GLY A 11 41.79 18.03 -0.53
N SER A 12 41.69 16.75 -0.91
CA SER A 12 41.29 15.66 -0.02
C SER A 12 42.50 14.79 0.38
N ASP A 13 43.02 14.98 1.60
CA ASP A 13 44.08 14.12 2.19
C ASP A 13 43.56 12.72 2.61
N GLY A 14 42.24 12.55 2.67
CA GLY A 14 41.57 11.30 3.08
C GLY A 14 41.23 11.23 4.57
N SER A 15 41.54 12.28 5.35
CA SER A 15 41.10 12.43 6.74
C SER A 15 39.59 12.69 6.85
N ASP A 16 38.94 13.10 5.76
CA ASP A 16 37.52 13.45 5.69
C ASP A 16 36.58 12.25 5.49
N PHE A 17 37.09 11.01 5.53
CA PHE A 17 36.30 9.80 5.26
C PHE A 17 35.07 9.68 6.18
N GLN A 18 35.24 9.95 7.48
CA GLN A 18 34.13 9.88 8.46
C GLN A 18 33.03 10.90 8.13
N HIS A 19 33.43 12.07 7.63
CA HIS A 19 32.50 13.12 7.24
C HIS A 19 31.70 12.70 5.99
N ARG A 20 32.40 12.14 4.98
CA ARG A 20 31.76 11.63 3.75
C ARG A 20 30.77 10.51 4.02
N GLU A 21 31.14 9.54 4.86
CA GLU A 21 30.25 8.45 5.25
C GLU A 21 29.01 8.96 5.97
N ARG A 22 29.18 9.90 6.91
CA ARG A 22 28.05 10.52 7.63
C ARG A 22 27.09 11.26 6.71
N ILE A 23 27.58 11.87 5.62
CA ILE A 23 26.73 12.52 4.61
C ILE A 23 26.06 11.49 3.69
N ALA A 24 26.78 10.45 3.28
CA ALA A 24 26.28 9.45 2.34
C ALA A 24 25.18 8.55 2.93
N GLU A 25 25.27 8.21 4.22
CA GLU A 25 24.38 7.26 4.88
C GLU A 25 22.88 7.64 4.76
N PRO A 26 22.44 8.88 5.07
CA PRO A 26 21.05 9.31 4.86
C PRO A 26 20.56 9.17 3.41
N TYR A 27 21.41 9.40 2.41
CA TYR A 27 21.04 9.27 1.00
C TYR A 27 20.90 7.80 0.60
N ASN A 28 21.79 6.94 1.06
CA ASN A 28 21.71 5.50 0.82
C ASN A 28 20.43 4.91 1.45
N GLN A 29 20.17 5.23 2.73
CA GLN A 29 18.93 4.82 3.40
C GLN A 29 17.69 5.37 2.70
N SER A 30 17.69 6.64 2.29
CA SER A 30 16.59 7.25 1.52
C SER A 30 16.33 6.47 0.22
N SER A 31 17.38 6.13 -0.54
CA SER A 31 17.25 5.35 -1.77
C SER A 31 16.63 3.96 -1.53
N LEU A 32 17.11 3.25 -0.51
CA LEU A 32 16.59 1.94 -0.12
C LEU A 32 15.11 2.00 0.26
N PHE A 33 14.73 2.93 1.13
CA PHE A 33 13.35 3.07 1.58
C PHE A 33 12.41 3.54 0.46
N LYS A 34 12.87 4.34 -0.50
CA LYS A 34 12.09 4.68 -1.70
C LYS A 34 11.75 3.45 -2.53
N LYS A 35 12.73 2.56 -2.76
CA LYS A 35 12.51 1.32 -3.49
C LYS A 35 11.48 0.45 -2.78
N ARG A 36 11.64 0.27 -1.46
CA ARG A 36 10.72 -0.52 -0.63
C ARG A 36 9.31 0.08 -0.58
N LEU A 37 9.19 1.41 -0.47
CA LEU A 37 7.90 2.09 -0.54
C LEU A 37 7.23 1.89 -1.89
N ARG A 38 7.96 2.04 -3.01
CA ARG A 38 7.42 1.78 -4.36
C ARG A 38 6.91 0.35 -4.52
N THR A 39 7.62 -0.64 -3.94
CA THR A 39 7.16 -2.03 -3.92
C THR A 39 5.87 -2.18 -3.11
N ALA A 40 5.81 -1.61 -1.90
CA ALA A 40 4.60 -1.66 -1.07
C ALA A 40 3.39 -1.00 -1.77
N LEU A 41 3.59 0.15 -2.41
CA LEU A 41 2.56 0.83 -3.21
C LEU A 41 2.13 0.02 -4.43
N ALA A 42 3.06 -0.69 -5.09
CA ALA A 42 2.72 -1.56 -6.22
C ALA A 42 1.90 -2.78 -5.76
N LEU A 43 2.23 -3.36 -4.61
CA LEU A 43 1.44 -4.42 -3.98
C LEU A 43 0.04 -3.93 -3.60
N HIS A 44 -0.08 -2.70 -3.08
CA HIS A 44 -1.38 -2.07 -2.84
C HIS A 44 -2.19 -1.96 -4.13
N ILE A 45 -1.58 -1.52 -5.24
CA ILE A 45 -2.26 -1.45 -6.54
C ILE A 45 -2.73 -2.83 -6.99
N ALA A 46 -1.92 -3.89 -6.80
CA ALA A 46 -2.34 -5.25 -7.13
C ALA A 46 -3.57 -5.68 -6.32
N LEU A 47 -3.59 -5.42 -5.00
CA LEU A 47 -4.76 -5.67 -4.14
C LEU A 47 -5.97 -4.83 -4.56
N TRP A 48 -5.73 -3.57 -4.92
CA TRP A 48 -6.75 -2.65 -5.40
C TRP A 48 -7.42 -3.17 -6.67
N ILE A 49 -6.64 -3.70 -7.62
CA ILE A 49 -7.17 -4.30 -8.85
C ILE A 49 -8.11 -5.48 -8.53
N LEU A 50 -7.78 -6.32 -7.54
CA LEU A 50 -8.64 -7.45 -7.15
C LEU A 50 -10.02 -6.96 -6.66
N VAL A 51 -10.03 -5.95 -5.79
CA VAL A 51 -11.29 -5.35 -5.29
C VAL A 51 -12.03 -4.60 -6.40
N ALA A 52 -11.30 -3.87 -7.25
CA ALA A 52 -11.89 -3.16 -8.38
C ALA A 52 -12.58 -4.13 -9.35
N ILE A 53 -11.97 -5.28 -9.68
CA ILE A 53 -12.58 -6.32 -10.52
C ILE A 53 -13.84 -6.90 -9.86
N LYS A 54 -13.84 -7.10 -8.53
CA LYS A 54 -15.04 -7.56 -7.79
C LYS A 54 -16.18 -6.54 -7.85
N ILE A 55 -15.89 -5.26 -7.65
CA ILE A 55 -16.91 -4.19 -7.57
C ILE A 55 -17.42 -3.78 -8.97
N LEU A 56 -16.56 -3.84 -9.98
CA LEU A 56 -16.82 -3.31 -11.32
C LEU A 56 -18.13 -3.82 -11.97
N PRO A 57 -18.48 -5.13 -11.93
CA PRO A 57 -19.74 -5.61 -12.48
C PRO A 57 -20.98 -4.92 -11.90
N GLU A 58 -21.01 -4.68 -10.58
CA GLU A 58 -22.15 -4.02 -9.94
C GLU A 58 -22.24 -2.55 -10.35
N ILE A 59 -21.11 -1.86 -10.43
CA ILE A 59 -21.05 -0.47 -10.92
C ILE A 59 -21.55 -0.40 -12.36
N LEU A 60 -21.02 -1.23 -13.26
CA LEU A 60 -21.42 -1.25 -14.66
C LEU A 60 -22.88 -1.64 -14.85
N PHE A 61 -23.42 -2.52 -14.00
CA PHE A 61 -24.85 -2.85 -13.99
C PHE A 61 -25.70 -1.62 -13.64
N ARG A 62 -25.30 -0.81 -12.66
CA ARG A 62 -26.02 0.44 -12.29
C ARG A 62 -26.02 1.47 -13.42
N PHE A 63 -24.97 1.51 -14.24
CA PHE A 63 -24.88 2.38 -15.41
C PHE A 63 -25.52 1.78 -16.69
N GLY A 64 -26.08 0.57 -16.62
CA GLY A 64 -26.72 -0.09 -17.76
C GLY A 64 -25.78 -0.72 -18.78
N PHE A 65 -24.47 -0.80 -18.48
CA PHE A 65 -23.49 -1.42 -19.37
C PHE A 65 -23.43 -2.95 -19.25
N VAL A 66 -23.98 -3.53 -18.18
CA VAL A 66 -23.99 -4.98 -17.93
C VAL A 66 -25.42 -5.49 -17.86
N SER A 67 -25.68 -6.63 -18.50
CA SER A 67 -27.01 -7.26 -18.51
C SER A 67 -27.29 -8.04 -17.21
N ARG A 68 -28.59 -8.16 -16.88
CA ARG A 68 -29.04 -8.98 -15.74
C ARG A 68 -28.61 -10.46 -15.88
N THR A 69 -28.53 -10.95 -17.10
CA THR A 69 -28.09 -12.33 -17.42
C THR A 69 -26.64 -12.56 -17.02
N PHE A 70 -25.75 -11.58 -17.24
CA PHE A 70 -24.35 -11.66 -16.83
C PHE A 70 -24.22 -11.76 -15.30
N MET A 71 -24.93 -10.89 -14.57
CA MET A 71 -24.95 -10.90 -13.10
C MET A 71 -25.46 -12.23 -12.53
N ARG A 72 -26.45 -12.86 -13.17
CA ARG A 72 -26.97 -14.16 -12.75
C ARG A 72 -25.99 -15.32 -13.01
N LYS A 73 -25.19 -15.23 -14.07
CA LYS A 73 -24.20 -16.26 -14.43
C LYS A 73 -23.00 -16.25 -13.48
N HIS A 74 -22.61 -15.09 -12.97
CA HIS A 74 -21.48 -14.91 -12.06
C HIS A 74 -21.96 -14.31 -10.73
N PRO A 75 -22.63 -15.10 -9.87
CA PRO A 75 -23.14 -14.62 -8.60
C PRO A 75 -21.98 -14.40 -7.63
N LEU A 76 -21.45 -13.17 -7.61
CA LEU A 76 -20.55 -12.71 -6.56
C LEU A 76 -21.38 -12.24 -5.35
N PRO A 77 -20.85 -12.35 -4.13
CA PRO A 77 -21.50 -11.75 -2.97
C PRO A 77 -21.63 -10.24 -3.17
N LEU A 78 -22.76 -9.70 -2.72
CA LEU A 78 -23.07 -8.27 -2.81
C LEU A 78 -21.95 -7.44 -2.20
N ASN A 79 -21.64 -6.31 -2.84
CA ASN A 79 -20.59 -5.44 -2.36
C ASN A 79 -21.04 -4.65 -1.12
N GLU A 80 -20.14 -4.52 -0.15
CA GLU A 80 -20.41 -3.79 1.09
C GLU A 80 -19.81 -2.38 1.06
N LEU A 81 -20.33 -1.48 1.90
CA LEU A 81 -19.89 -0.08 1.94
C LEU A 81 -18.39 0.07 2.21
N TRP A 82 -17.79 -0.82 3.01
CA TRP A 82 -16.36 -0.78 3.30
C TRP A 82 -15.51 -1.07 2.06
N GLU A 83 -15.98 -1.90 1.13
CA GLU A 83 -15.26 -2.23 -0.12
C GLU A 83 -15.21 -1.01 -1.03
N TYR A 84 -16.33 -0.29 -1.16
CA TYR A 84 -16.40 0.97 -1.90
C TYR A 84 -15.50 2.03 -1.27
N ALA A 85 -15.60 2.21 0.06
CA ALA A 85 -14.79 3.18 0.79
C ALA A 85 -13.28 2.88 0.64
N TRP A 86 -12.90 1.61 0.72
CA TRP A 86 -11.51 1.20 0.53
C TRP A 86 -11.05 1.38 -0.91
N CYS A 87 -11.83 0.93 -1.89
CA CYS A 87 -11.48 1.00 -3.31
C CYS A 87 -11.27 2.45 -3.76
N PHE A 88 -12.26 3.33 -3.54
CA PHE A 88 -12.15 4.71 -4.00
C PHE A 88 -11.27 5.59 -3.09
N GLY A 89 -11.25 5.32 -1.79
CA GLY A 89 -10.45 6.12 -0.85
C GLY A 89 -8.95 5.79 -0.91
N SER A 90 -8.59 4.51 -0.99
CA SER A 90 -7.19 4.08 -0.82
C SER A 90 -6.28 4.39 -2.00
N ILE A 91 -6.82 4.70 -3.19
CA ILE A 91 -6.01 5.09 -4.36
C ILE A 91 -5.35 6.46 -4.20
N ILE A 92 -6.00 7.36 -3.45
CA ILE A 92 -5.52 8.74 -3.20
C ILE A 92 -4.17 8.76 -2.47
N PRO A 93 -4.00 8.10 -1.30
CA PRO A 93 -2.72 8.05 -0.61
C PRO A 93 -1.64 7.32 -1.41
N VAL A 94 -1.99 6.36 -2.27
CA VAL A 94 -1.03 5.70 -3.17
C VAL A 94 -0.47 6.68 -4.19
N LEU A 95 -1.34 7.47 -4.83
CA LEU A 95 -0.95 8.51 -5.78
C LEU A 95 0.01 9.52 -5.12
N PHE A 96 -0.34 10.04 -3.94
CA PHE A 96 0.54 10.93 -3.19
C PHE A 96 1.85 10.28 -2.78
N GLY A 97 1.84 8.99 -2.46
CA GLY A 97 3.03 8.19 -2.18
C GLY A 97 4.01 8.21 -3.36
N TYR A 98 3.54 7.88 -4.57
CA TYR A 98 4.39 7.91 -5.77
C TYR A 98 4.89 9.33 -6.11
N LEU A 99 4.01 10.33 -6.06
CA LEU A 99 4.36 11.72 -6.36
C LEU A 99 5.37 12.29 -5.35
N SER A 100 5.36 11.82 -4.10
CA SER A 100 6.31 12.27 -3.07
C SER A 100 7.75 11.85 -3.35
N VAL A 101 7.94 10.66 -3.93
CA VAL A 101 9.25 10.02 -4.09
C VAL A 101 10.10 10.67 -5.19
N THR A 102 9.48 11.27 -6.21
CA THR A 102 10.19 11.87 -7.36
C THR A 102 11.05 13.07 -6.95
N LYS A 103 10.53 13.93 -6.07
CA LYS A 103 11.17 15.17 -5.63
C LYS A 103 11.34 15.27 -4.11
N ASN A 104 11.27 14.15 -3.39
CA ASN A 104 11.38 14.08 -1.92
C ASN A 104 10.41 15.04 -1.19
N LYS A 105 9.18 15.17 -1.70
CA LYS A 105 8.21 16.15 -1.19
C LYS A 105 7.62 15.68 0.14
N VAL A 106 8.10 16.26 1.24
CA VAL A 106 7.69 15.91 2.62
C VAL A 106 6.19 16.08 2.86
N TYR A 107 5.56 17.11 2.30
CA TYR A 107 4.12 17.31 2.48
C TYR A 107 3.28 16.21 1.79
N LEU A 108 3.69 15.74 0.61
CA LEU A 108 2.97 14.67 -0.10
C LEU A 108 3.07 13.33 0.63
N ILE A 109 4.23 13.00 1.19
CA ILE A 109 4.38 11.75 1.95
C ILE A 109 3.60 11.79 3.27
N ARG A 110 3.40 12.99 3.86
CA ARG A 110 2.50 13.17 5.00
C ARG A 110 1.04 12.90 4.63
N PHE A 111 0.57 13.46 3.51
CA PHE A 111 -0.77 13.18 3.00
C PHE A 111 -0.96 11.69 2.67
N SER A 112 0.05 11.06 2.06
CA SER A 112 0.05 9.61 1.82
C SER A 112 -0.09 8.83 3.13
N LEU A 113 0.68 9.18 4.18
CA LEU A 113 0.65 8.50 5.47
C LEU A 113 -0.72 8.62 6.15
N VAL A 114 -1.23 9.84 6.30
CA VAL A 114 -2.54 10.08 6.94
C VAL A 114 -3.66 9.43 6.12
N GLY A 115 -3.60 9.53 4.79
CA GLY A 115 -4.57 8.89 3.91
C GLY A 115 -4.54 7.36 3.98
N THR A 116 -3.37 6.73 4.11
CA THR A 116 -3.27 5.27 4.30
C THR A 116 -3.90 4.84 5.62
N ILE A 117 -3.81 5.65 6.68
CA ILE A 117 -4.53 5.36 7.94
C ILE A 117 -6.04 5.48 7.73
N ALA A 118 -6.51 6.62 7.23
CA ALA A 118 -7.93 6.92 7.12
C ALA A 118 -8.67 6.07 6.07
N PHE A 119 -8.07 5.84 4.91
CA PHE A 119 -8.72 5.17 3.78
C PHE A 119 -8.13 3.78 3.48
N GLY A 120 -6.97 3.45 4.04
CA GLY A 120 -6.39 2.11 3.96
C GLY A 120 -6.82 1.23 5.13
N PHE A 121 -6.50 1.64 6.37
CA PHE A 121 -6.77 0.83 7.57
C PHE A 121 -8.24 0.83 7.99
N VAL A 122 -8.87 2.01 8.13
CA VAL A 122 -10.23 2.08 8.69
C VAL A 122 -11.23 1.22 7.91
N PRO A 123 -11.32 1.29 6.56
CA PRO A 123 -12.26 0.44 5.83
C PRO A 123 -11.96 -1.06 5.96
N ILE A 124 -10.68 -1.46 6.00
CA ILE A 124 -10.29 -2.86 6.17
C ILE A 124 -10.67 -3.38 7.56
N ILE A 125 -10.40 -2.60 8.61
CA ILE A 125 -10.78 -2.95 9.99
C ILE A 125 -12.30 -3.06 10.11
N MET A 126 -13.04 -2.11 9.53
CA MET A 126 -14.51 -2.17 9.50
C MET A 126 -15.01 -3.43 8.78
N GLY A 127 -14.42 -3.78 7.63
CA GLY A 127 -14.72 -5.03 6.92
C GLY A 127 -14.46 -6.28 7.76
N CYS A 128 -13.32 -6.32 8.48
CA CYS A 128 -13.00 -7.40 9.41
C CYS A 128 -14.06 -7.57 10.51
N PHE A 129 -14.56 -6.48 11.09
CA PHE A 129 -15.58 -6.57 12.13
C PHE A 129 -16.96 -6.97 11.58
N LEU A 130 -17.36 -6.42 10.44
CA LEU A 130 -18.64 -6.74 9.80
C LEU A 130 -18.74 -8.22 9.41
N ARG A 131 -17.62 -8.84 9.04
CA ARG A 131 -17.55 -10.26 8.64
C ARG A 131 -17.15 -11.21 9.77
N ALA A 132 -16.94 -10.71 11.00
CA ALA A 132 -16.50 -11.53 12.12
C ALA A 132 -17.49 -12.64 12.47
N TYR A 133 -18.78 -12.33 12.46
CA TYR A 133 -19.81 -13.32 12.75
C TYR A 133 -19.83 -14.45 11.69
N GLU A 134 -19.74 -14.11 10.41
CA GLU A 134 -19.72 -15.10 9.32
C GLU A 134 -18.49 -16.02 9.40
N LEU A 135 -17.32 -15.47 9.79
CA LEU A 135 -16.12 -16.28 10.00
C LEU A 135 -16.30 -17.25 11.17
N MET A 136 -16.86 -16.78 12.28
CA MET A 136 -17.10 -17.61 13.46
C MET A 136 -18.14 -18.70 13.17
N ASP A 137 -19.21 -18.35 12.47
CA ASP A 137 -20.24 -19.31 12.05
C ASP A 137 -19.65 -20.39 11.15
N TYR A 138 -18.86 -20.00 10.13
CA TYR A 138 -18.12 -20.95 9.29
C TYR A 138 -17.14 -21.80 10.10
N TYR A 139 -16.46 -21.23 11.10
CA TYR A 139 -15.52 -21.97 11.95
C TYR A 139 -16.21 -23.12 12.70
N TYR A 140 -17.39 -22.90 13.25
CA TYR A 140 -18.13 -23.91 14.01
C TYR A 140 -18.91 -24.89 13.12
N THR A 141 -19.61 -24.40 12.10
CA THR A 141 -20.52 -25.22 11.28
C THR A 141 -19.83 -25.89 10.09
N LYS A 142 -18.67 -25.36 9.67
CA LYS A 142 -18.02 -25.68 8.38
C LYS A 142 -18.93 -25.45 7.16
N SER A 143 -20.02 -24.70 7.35
CA SER A 143 -20.95 -24.33 6.30
C SER A 143 -20.63 -22.91 5.83
N SER A 144 -20.45 -22.75 4.53
CA SER A 144 -20.14 -21.47 3.91
C SER A 144 -21.41 -20.85 3.33
N ARG A 145 -21.63 -19.56 3.60
CA ARG A 145 -22.77 -18.82 3.02
C ARG A 145 -22.60 -18.56 1.54
N HIS A 146 -21.35 -18.33 1.12
CA HIS A 146 -20.98 -18.00 -0.25
C HIS A 146 -19.66 -18.67 -0.59
N ASP A 147 -19.64 -19.40 -1.71
CA ASP A 147 -18.44 -20.05 -2.21
C ASP A 147 -17.91 -19.35 -3.47
N PHE A 148 -16.60 -19.26 -3.56
CA PHE A 148 -15.88 -18.76 -4.72
C PHE A 148 -14.92 -19.85 -5.21
N PHE A 149 -15.19 -20.42 -6.39
CA PHE A 149 -14.48 -21.59 -6.91
C PHE A 149 -14.39 -22.76 -5.91
N ASN A 150 -15.50 -23.07 -5.23
CA ASN A 150 -15.58 -24.10 -4.18
C ASN A 150 -14.74 -23.83 -2.92
N PHE A 151 -14.25 -22.60 -2.74
CA PHE A 151 -13.62 -22.15 -1.51
C PHE A 151 -14.56 -21.21 -0.75
N PRO A 152 -14.66 -21.33 0.59
CA PRO A 152 -15.46 -20.42 1.40
C PRO A 152 -14.99 -18.97 1.22
N PHE A 153 -15.88 -18.11 0.74
CA PHE A 153 -15.55 -16.72 0.42
C PHE A 153 -15.06 -15.96 1.66
N VAL A 154 -15.63 -16.26 2.84
CA VAL A 154 -15.21 -15.66 4.10
C VAL A 154 -13.76 -16.00 4.46
N VAL A 155 -13.24 -17.17 4.09
CA VAL A 155 -11.82 -17.48 4.33
C VAL A 155 -10.93 -16.66 3.40
N ILE A 156 -11.32 -16.55 2.12
CA ILE A 156 -10.59 -15.76 1.12
C ILE A 156 -10.52 -14.28 1.54
N ILE A 157 -11.64 -13.70 2.02
CA ILE A 157 -11.66 -12.29 2.42
C ILE A 157 -10.77 -12.02 3.64
N TYR A 158 -10.67 -12.95 4.59
CA TYR A 158 -9.76 -12.80 5.74
C TYR A 158 -8.29 -12.96 5.37
N ILE A 159 -7.96 -13.80 4.39
CA ILE A 159 -6.61 -13.83 3.79
C ILE A 159 -6.31 -12.46 3.16
N PHE A 160 -7.25 -11.91 2.39
CA PHE A 160 -7.12 -10.58 1.81
C PHE A 160 -6.93 -9.49 2.88
N PHE A 161 -7.69 -9.51 3.98
CA PHE A 161 -7.52 -8.57 5.09
C PHE A 161 -6.13 -8.65 5.72
N SER A 162 -5.64 -9.87 5.98
CA SER A 162 -4.30 -10.08 6.52
C SER A 162 -3.21 -9.48 5.63
N VAL A 163 -3.29 -9.74 4.32
CA VAL A 163 -2.33 -9.19 3.34
C VAL A 163 -2.44 -7.67 3.25
N CYS A 164 -3.65 -7.10 3.24
CA CYS A 164 -3.86 -5.65 3.24
C CYS A 164 -3.23 -4.98 4.45
N ILE A 165 -3.44 -5.53 5.65
CA ILE A 165 -2.86 -4.99 6.90
C ILE A 165 -1.33 -4.99 6.81
N GLN A 166 -0.72 -6.07 6.31
CA GLN A 166 0.74 -6.13 6.14
C GLN A 166 1.24 -5.07 5.15
N VAL A 167 0.62 -4.94 3.98
CA VAL A 167 0.98 -3.95 2.96
C VAL A 167 0.84 -2.52 3.50
N HIS A 168 -0.22 -2.22 4.25
CA HIS A 168 -0.43 -0.90 4.84
C HIS A 168 0.59 -0.61 5.95
N CYS A 169 0.90 -1.59 6.82
CA CYS A 169 1.94 -1.47 7.84
C CYS A 169 3.31 -1.15 7.23
N PHE A 170 3.71 -1.88 6.18
CA PHE A 170 4.95 -1.61 5.47
C PHE A 170 4.94 -0.24 4.80
N THR A 171 3.82 0.16 4.19
CA THR A 171 3.66 1.48 3.58
C THR A 171 3.83 2.59 4.62
N LEU A 172 3.17 2.49 5.78
CA LEU A 172 3.33 3.46 6.87
C LEU A 172 4.76 3.51 7.40
N TYR A 173 5.37 2.36 7.64
CA TYR A 173 6.73 2.27 8.16
C TYR A 173 7.75 2.93 7.21
N PHE A 174 7.73 2.60 5.92
CA PHE A 174 8.65 3.19 4.95
C PHE A 174 8.37 4.68 4.72
N SER A 175 7.10 5.09 4.66
CA SER A 175 6.70 6.49 4.55
C SER A 175 7.17 7.32 5.75
N TRP A 176 7.04 6.81 6.97
CA TRP A 176 7.52 7.47 8.18
C TRP A 176 9.04 7.63 8.20
N LYS A 177 9.79 6.57 7.82
CA LYS A 177 11.26 6.63 7.72
C LYS A 177 11.71 7.65 6.68
N LEU A 178 11.12 7.64 5.48
CA LEU A 178 11.44 8.62 4.43
C LEU A 178 11.10 10.04 4.85
N MET A 179 9.93 10.26 5.44
CA MET A 179 9.53 11.57 5.96
C MET A 179 10.54 12.10 6.97
N THR A 180 11.01 11.26 7.89
CA THR A 180 12.00 11.64 8.92
C THR A 180 13.34 12.00 8.28
N ILE A 181 13.82 11.20 7.32
CA ILE A 181 15.08 11.46 6.61
C ILE A 181 14.99 12.75 5.80
N TRP A 182 13.95 12.93 4.99
CA TRP A 182 13.79 14.11 4.13
C TRP A 182 13.60 15.39 4.93
N SER A 183 12.86 15.33 6.05
CA SER A 183 12.69 16.47 6.95
C SER A 183 14.02 16.90 7.58
N ARG A 184 14.89 15.95 7.92
CA ARG A 184 16.23 16.24 8.45
C ARG A 184 17.16 16.84 7.40
N LEU A 185 17.12 16.31 6.17
CA LEU A 185 17.94 16.81 5.06
C LEU A 185 17.51 18.24 4.68
N SER A 186 16.20 18.50 4.57
CA SER A 186 15.68 19.84 4.25
C SER A 186 16.11 20.92 5.26
N LYS A 187 16.22 20.57 6.56
CA LYS A 187 16.67 21.50 7.60
C LYS A 187 18.17 21.80 7.58
N LYS A 188 18.99 20.95 6.94
CA LYS A 188 20.44 21.19 6.82
C LYS A 188 20.82 22.09 5.64
N THR A 189 19.90 22.25 4.69
CA THR A 189 20.12 23.03 3.46
C THR A 189 19.51 24.44 3.53
N ALA A 190 18.62 24.67 4.50
CA ALA A 190 18.07 25.98 4.84
C ALA A 190 18.94 26.66 5.90
#